data_AF-A0A0P9L8M2-F1
#
_entry.id   AF-A0A0P9L8M2-F1
#
_cell.length_a   1.000
_cell.length_b   1.000
_cell.length_c   1.000
_cell.angle_alpha   90.00
_cell.angle_beta   90.00
_cell.angle_gamma   90.00
#
_symmetry.space_group_name_H-M   'P 1'
#
loop_
_entity.id
_entity.type
_entity.pdbx_description
1 polymer ?
#
loop_
_entity_poly.entity_id
_entity_poly.type
_entity_poly.pdbx_seq_one_letter_code
_entity_poly.pdbx_strand_id
1 'polypeptide(L)'
;MNMKRGAKVLGLSLIALLVLIVVSAGLLLGTSSGSRWALARVPGLQLENFQGRLGGQWRADRLLWQQGEDRVEVQSADFEWSPAC
;
A
#
# COMPACT_ATOMS: atom_id res chain seq x y z
N MET A 1 -7.17 26.49 -31.05
CA MET A 1 -7.39 25.43 -30.03
C MET A 1 -8.33 25.98 -28.96
N ASN A 2 -9.59 25.53 -28.92
CA ASN A 2 -10.60 26.09 -28.01
C ASN A 2 -10.19 25.89 -26.55
N MET A 3 -9.77 26.96 -25.87
CA MET A 3 -9.20 26.96 -24.52
C MET A 3 -10.10 26.23 -23.49
N LYS A 4 -11.42 26.31 -23.69
CA LYS A 4 -12.44 25.61 -22.89
C LYS A 4 -12.43 24.08 -23.06
N ARG A 5 -12.08 23.58 -24.25
CA ARG A 5 -11.92 22.13 -24.52
C ARG A 5 -10.63 21.61 -23.91
N GLY A 6 -9.54 22.38 -24.01
CA GLY A 6 -8.26 22.04 -23.37
C GLY A 6 -8.37 21.92 -21.86
N ALA A 7 -9.00 22.90 -21.21
CA ALA A 7 -9.24 22.88 -19.76
C ALA A 7 -10.11 21.69 -19.31
N LYS A 8 -11.15 21.32 -20.08
CA LYS A 8 -11.97 20.14 -19.80
C LYS A 8 -11.19 18.83 -19.90
N VAL A 9 -10.35 18.68 -20.93
CA VAL A 9 -9.52 17.48 -21.11
C VAL A 9 -8.47 17.36 -20.02
N LEU A 10 -7.83 18.48 -19.65
CA LEU A 10 -6.91 18.52 -18.51
C LEU A 10 -7.59 18.13 -17.20
N GLY A 11 -8.77 18.68 -16.92
CA GLY A 11 -9.54 18.32 -15.74
C GLY A 11 -9.95 16.85 -15.70
N LEU A 12 -10.45 16.32 -16.83
CA LEU A 12 -10.80 14.90 -16.96
C LEU A 12 -9.57 13.99 -16.78
N SER A 13 -8.42 14.37 -17.33
CA SER A 13 -7.16 13.63 -17.16
C SER A 13 -6.73 13.59 -15.69
N LEU A 14 -6.82 14.72 -14.99
CA LEU A 14 -6.52 14.80 -13.55
C LEU A 14 -7.45 13.91 -12.71
N ILE A 15 -8.76 13.93 -13.02
CA ILE A 15 -9.74 13.09 -12.34
C ILE A 15 -9.45 11.60 -12.60
N ALA A 16 -9.19 11.23 -13.86
CA ALA A 16 -8.86 9.86 -14.23
C ALA A 16 -7.59 9.37 -13.50
N LEU A 17 -6.57 10.23 -13.40
CA LEU A 17 -5.35 9.94 -12.64
C LEU A 17 -5.64 9.73 -11.15
N LEU A 18 -6.46 10.60 -10.55
CA LEU A 18 -6.89 10.46 -9.15
C LEU A 18 -7.62 9.13 -8.91
N VAL A 19 -8.58 8.79 -9.77
CA VAL A 19 -9.31 7.50 -9.66
C VAL A 19 -8.34 6.32 -9.77
N LEU A 20 -7.37 6.38 -10.70
CA LEU A 20 -6.39 5.31 -10.87
C LEU A 20 -5.50 5.14 -9.63
N ILE A 21 -5.11 6.23 -8.97
CA ILE A 21 -4.36 6.18 -7.71
C ILE A 21 -5.20 5.52 -6.60
N VAL A 22 -6.45 5.93 -6.43
CA VAL A 22 -7.34 5.38 -5.40
C VAL A 22 -7.60 3.89 -5.64
N VAL A 23 -7.86 3.48 -6.89
CA VAL A 23 -8.05 2.07 -7.25
C VAL A 23 -6.78 1.27 -6.98
N SER A 24 -5.61 1.80 -7.34
CA SER A 24 -4.34 1.14 -7.09
C SER A 24 -4.09 0.96 -5.59
N ALA A 25 -4.31 2.01 -4.79
CA ALA A 25 -4.20 1.92 -3.32
C ALA A 25 -5.20 0.91 -2.73
N GLY A 26 -6.44 0.91 -3.23
CA GLY A 26 -7.46 -0.06 -2.83
C GLY A 26 -7.07 -1.50 -3.16
N LEU A 27 -6.46 -1.75 -4.32
CA LEU A 27 -5.95 -3.07 -4.69
C LEU A 27 -4.74 -3.48 -3.85
N LEU A 28 -3.82 -2.55 -3.56
CA LEU A 28 -2.64 -2.83 -2.73
C LEU A 28 -3.03 -3.18 -1.29
N LEU A 29 -3.95 -2.42 -0.71
CA LEU A 29 -4.45 -2.65 0.65
C LEU A 29 -5.44 -3.82 0.70
N GLY A 30 -6.26 -4.00 -0.33
CA GLY A 30 -7.32 -5.01 -0.38
C GLY A 30 -6.85 -6.42 -0.75
N THR A 31 -5.66 -6.56 -1.35
CA THR A 31 -5.14 -7.86 -1.81
C THR A 31 -3.88 -8.29 -1.07
N SER A 32 -3.76 -9.59 -0.78
CA SER A 32 -2.55 -10.15 -0.15
C SER A 32 -1.30 -9.94 -0.98
N SER A 33 -1.39 -10.11 -2.31
CA SER A 33 -0.26 -9.91 -3.24
C SER A 33 0.17 -8.45 -3.33
N GLY A 34 -0.79 -7.52 -3.40
CA GLY A 34 -0.50 -6.09 -3.42
C GLY A 34 0.09 -5.60 -2.10
N SER A 35 -0.41 -6.12 -0.99
CA SER A 35 0.12 -5.85 0.35
C SER A 35 1.57 -6.31 0.48
N ARG A 36 1.87 -7.52 0.01
CA ARG A 36 3.24 -8.06 0.01
C ARG A 36 4.16 -7.27 -0.91
N TRP A 37 3.70 -6.86 -2.09
CA TRP A 37 4.46 -5.99 -3.00
C TRP A 37 4.78 -4.63 -2.36
N ALA A 38 3.79 -4.02 -1.68
CA ALA A 38 3.98 -2.74 -1.01
C ALA A 38 5.00 -2.84 0.13
N LEU A 39 4.93 -3.90 0.95
CA LEU A 39 5.89 -4.14 2.03
C LEU A 39 7.29 -4.47 1.50
N ALA A 40 7.40 -5.21 0.39
CA ALA A 40 8.68 -5.50 -0.25
C ALA A 40 9.38 -4.23 -0.80
N ARG A 41 8.67 -3.11 -0.92
CA ARG A 41 9.26 -1.83 -1.32
C ARG A 41 9.95 -1.09 -0.17
N VAL A 42 9.67 -1.47 1.08
CA VAL A 42 10.31 -0.89 2.26
C VAL A 42 11.75 -1.41 2.34
N PRO A 43 12.76 -0.52 2.28
CA PRO A 43 14.15 -0.95 2.28
C PRO A 43 14.49 -1.66 3.61
N GLY A 44 15.14 -2.82 3.51
CA GLY A 44 15.56 -3.60 4.67
C GLY A 44 14.43 -4.29 5.44
N LEU A 45 13.20 -4.27 4.94
CA LEU A 45 12.07 -4.97 5.53
C LEU A 45 12.00 -6.41 5.01
N GLN A 46 11.96 -7.36 5.94
CA GLN A 46 11.76 -8.79 5.70
C GLN A 46 10.55 -9.25 6.50
N LEU A 47 9.62 -9.95 5.84
CA LEU A 47 8.48 -10.56 6.49
C LEU A 47 8.46 -12.07 6.21
N GLU A 48 8.30 -12.86 7.26
CA GLU A 48 8.08 -14.30 7.19
C GLU A 48 6.61 -14.63 7.41
N ASN A 49 6.11 -15.57 6.60
CA ASN A 49 4.73 -16.09 6.68
C ASN A 49 3.63 -15.02 6.74
N PHE A 50 3.79 -13.95 5.97
CA PHE A 50 2.77 -12.90 5.84
C PHE A 50 1.45 -13.49 5.32
N GLN A 51 0.37 -13.26 6.06
CA GLN A 51 -0.99 -13.72 5.75
C GLN A 51 -1.99 -12.58 5.93
N GLY A 52 -3.02 -12.56 5.10
CA GLY A 52 -4.05 -11.52 5.11
C GLY A 52 -3.74 -10.37 4.17
N ARG A 53 -4.17 -9.15 4.51
CA ARG A 53 -4.08 -7.96 3.65
C ARG A 53 -3.92 -6.71 4.51
N LEU A 54 -3.15 -5.74 4.03
CA LEU A 54 -2.86 -4.52 4.76
C LEU A 54 -4.11 -3.69 5.03
N GLY A 55 -5.15 -3.69 4.22
CA GLY A 55 -6.38 -2.93 4.44
C GLY A 55 -7.39 -3.62 5.36
N GLY A 56 -6.92 -4.35 6.36
CA GLY A 56 -7.74 -5.18 7.25
C GLY A 56 -6.86 -5.89 8.28
N GLN A 57 -7.26 -7.12 8.62
CA GLN A 57 -6.43 -8.02 9.42
C GLN A 57 -5.26 -8.59 8.62
N TRP A 58 -4.07 -8.48 9.17
CA TRP A 58 -2.89 -9.18 8.67
C TRP A 58 -2.00 -9.68 9.81
N ARG A 59 -1.27 -10.73 9.51
CA ARG A 59 -0.31 -11.36 10.43
C ARG A 59 1.00 -11.69 9.74
N ALA A 60 2.08 -11.66 10.52
CA ALA A 60 3.38 -12.16 10.10
C ALA A 60 4.08 -12.83 11.30
N ASP A 61 4.72 -13.97 11.06
CA ASP A 61 5.40 -14.71 12.13
C ASP A 61 6.65 -13.96 12.59
N ARG A 62 7.35 -13.34 11.64
CA ARG A 62 8.52 -12.50 11.89
C ARG A 62 8.49 -11.30 10.96
N LEU A 63 8.62 -10.11 11.53
CA LEU A 63 8.88 -8.87 10.81
C LEU A 63 10.23 -8.35 11.28
N LEU A 64 11.19 -8.29 10.36
CA LEU A 64 12.51 -7.74 10.62
C LEU A 64 12.71 -6.53 9.72
N TRP A 65 12.98 -5.39 10.32
CA TRP A 65 13.36 -4.18 9.62
C TRP A 65 14.77 -3.80 10.03
N GLN A 66 15.65 -3.58 9.05
CA GLN A 66 17.01 -3.16 9.30
C GLN A 66 17.42 -2.05 8.34
N GLN A 67 17.80 -0.89 8.88
CA GLN A 67 18.31 0.23 8.10
C GLN A 67 19.53 0.84 8.80
N GLY A 68 20.71 0.65 8.20
CA GLY A 68 21.97 1.07 8.81
C GLY A 68 22.23 0.30 10.11
N GLU A 69 22.37 1.02 11.22
CA GLU A 69 22.56 0.44 12.56
C GLU A 69 21.24 0.13 13.28
N ASP A 70 20.12 0.66 12.80
CA ASP A 70 18.81 0.44 13.41
C ASP A 70 18.23 -0.90 12.96
N ARG A 71 17.89 -1.75 13.92
CA ARG A 71 17.25 -3.05 13.70
C ARG A 71 16.04 -3.20 14.61
N VAL A 72 14.88 -3.41 14.00
CA VAL A 72 13.62 -3.69 14.69
C VAL A 72 13.15 -5.08 14.30
N GLU A 73 13.00 -5.96 15.29
CA GLU A 73 12.47 -7.31 15.10
C GLU A 73 11.18 -7.46 15.90
N VAL A 74 10.09 -7.79 15.23
CA VAL A 74 8.78 -8.06 15.82
C VAL A 74 8.44 -9.52 15.52
N GLN A 75 8.20 -10.28 16.57
CA GLN A 75 7.75 -11.66 16.49
C GLN A 75 6.24 -11.73 16.66
N SER A 76 5.57 -12.59 15.90
CA SER A 76 4.11 -12.78 15.96
C SER A 76 3.35 -11.46 15.82
N ALA A 77 3.63 -10.71 14.75
CA ALA A 77 2.92 -9.48 14.46
C ALA A 77 1.49 -9.80 14.05
N ASP A 78 0.52 -9.36 14.85
CA ASP A 78 -0.92 -9.39 14.54
C ASP A 78 -1.44 -7.96 14.55
N PHE A 79 -2.04 -7.56 13.44
CA PHE A 79 -2.54 -6.20 13.27
C PHE A 79 -3.92 -6.25 12.64
N GLU A 80 -4.89 -5.73 13.37
CA GLU A 80 -6.28 -5.63 12.96
C GLU A 80 -6.68 -4.16 12.96
N TRP A 81 -6.83 -3.58 11.77
CA TRP A 81 -7.30 -2.22 11.60
C TRP A 81 -8.28 -2.15 10.43
N SER A 82 -9.16 -1.16 10.46
CA SER A 82 -10.13 -0.91 9.40
C SER A 82 -9.89 0.46 8.79
N PRO A 83 -9.84 0.58 7.45
CA PRO A 83 -9.67 1.87 6.79
C PRO A 83 -10.88 2.81 6.91
N ALA A 84 -11.99 2.36 7.52
CA ALA A 84 -13.24 3.12 7.66
C ALA A 84 -13.59 3.54 9.10
N CYS A 85 -12.63 3.49 10.03
CA CYS A 85 -12.80 3.94 11.43
C CYS A 85 -12.92 5.46 11.57
#